data_AF-A0A7Z9WZK1-F1
#
_entry.id   AF-A0A7Z9WZK1-F1
#
_cell.length_a   1.000
_cell.length_b   1.000
_cell.length_c   1.000
_cell.angle_alpha   90.00
_cell.angle_beta   90.00
_cell.angle_gamma   90.00
#
_symmetry.space_group_name_H-M   'P 1'
#
loop_
_entity.id
_entity.type
_entity.pdbx_description
1 polymer ?
#
loop_
_entity_poly.entity_id
_entity_poly.type
_entity_poly.pdbx_seq_one_letter_code
_entity_poly.pdbx_strand_id
1 'polypeptide(L)'
;MKRNPFGALLDKTTPPEGLLLLILSVIIGGSTGLAAVAFIHLIAIIQTRSYTTVQLLFPHLGIWSYALVPIGGALIAGPIIAWFAREAKGHGVPEVMQALVMRGGRIRPRV
;
A
#
# COMPACT_ATOMS: atom_id res chain seq x y z
N MET A 1 -28.00 25.31 -36.83
CA MET A 1 -26.56 25.32 -36.46
C MET A 1 -25.85 24.22 -37.25
N LYS A 2 -25.10 24.56 -38.30
CA LYS A 2 -24.40 23.59 -39.16
C LYS A 2 -23.21 23.01 -38.37
N ARG A 3 -23.21 21.70 -38.07
CA ARG A 3 -22.07 21.01 -37.46
C ARG A 3 -20.93 21.01 -38.49
N ASN A 4 -19.80 21.65 -38.17
CA ASN A 4 -18.63 21.67 -39.04
C ASN A 4 -18.09 20.23 -39.22
N PRO A 5 -17.80 19.80 -40.46
CA PRO A 5 -17.34 18.44 -40.74
C PRO A 5 -16.00 18.11 -40.08
N PHE A 6 -15.19 19.13 -39.78
CA PHE A 6 -13.93 19.01 -39.04
C PHE A 6 -14.11 18.60 -37.58
N GLY A 7 -15.21 18.99 -36.92
CA GLY A 7 -15.47 18.60 -35.52
C GLY A 7 -15.79 17.10 -35.39
N ALA A 8 -16.46 16.53 -36.39
CA ALA A 8 -16.80 15.10 -36.41
C ALA A 8 -15.59 14.19 -36.67
N LEU A 9 -14.55 14.70 -37.37
CA LEU A 9 -13.30 13.96 -37.57
C LEU A 9 -12.48 13.90 -36.29
N LEU A 10 -12.45 15.00 -35.51
CA LEU A 10 -11.73 15.08 -34.24
C LEU A 10 -12.34 14.16 -33.17
N ASP A 11 -13.68 14.13 -33.06
CA ASP A 11 -14.41 13.22 -32.15
C ASP A 11 -14.13 11.73 -32.42
N LYS A 12 -13.82 11.37 -33.67
CA LYS A 12 -13.50 9.99 -34.06
C LYS A 12 -12.09 9.56 -33.61
N THR A 13 -11.21 10.54 -33.34
CA THR A 13 -9.83 10.33 -32.90
C THR A 13 -9.62 10.60 -31.41
N THR A 14 -10.61 11.14 -30.72
CA THR A 14 -10.58 11.28 -29.25
C THR A 14 -10.57 9.87 -28.65
N PRO A 15 -9.51 9.46 -27.93
CA PRO A 15 -9.50 8.16 -27.26
C PRO A 15 -10.70 8.11 -26.31
N PRO A 16 -11.49 7.01 -26.31
CA PRO A 16 -12.62 6.89 -25.40
C PRO A 16 -12.09 7.05 -23.97
N GLU A 17 -12.71 7.91 -23.17
CA GLU A 17 -12.34 8.11 -21.76
C GLU A 17 -12.25 6.76 -21.02
N GLY A 18 -13.09 5.79 -21.42
CA GLY A 18 -13.05 4.41 -20.94
C GLY A 18 -11.75 3.65 -21.23
N LEU A 19 -11.09 3.88 -22.37
CA LEU A 19 -9.80 3.25 -22.67
C LEU A 19 -8.69 3.79 -21.75
N LEU A 20 -8.69 5.10 -21.48
CA LEU A 20 -7.74 5.72 -20.56
C LEU A 20 -7.93 5.18 -19.14
N LEU A 21 -9.17 5.14 -18.65
CA LEU A 21 -9.50 4.57 -17.35
C LEU A 21 -9.12 3.09 -17.25
N LEU A 22 -9.33 2.32 -18.32
CA LEU A 22 -8.96 0.90 -18.37
C LEU A 22 -7.44 0.72 -18.28
N ILE A 23 -6.67 1.43 -19.09
CA ILE A 23 -5.20 1.39 -19.04
C ILE A 23 -4.70 1.80 -17.64
N LEU A 24 -5.24 2.88 -17.09
CA LEU A 24 -4.86 3.36 -15.76
C LEU A 24 -5.21 2.34 -14.67
N SER A 25 -6.36 1.69 -14.75
CA SER A 25 -6.79 0.67 -13.80
C SER A 25 -5.87 -0.56 -13.82
N VAL A 26 -5.43 -0.99 -15.01
CA VAL A 26 -4.49 -2.12 -15.16
C VAL A 26 -3.14 -1.77 -14.57
N ILE A 27 -2.63 -0.55 -14.82
CA ILE A 27 -1.34 -0.09 -14.28
C ILE A 27 -1.40 0.01 -12.75
N ILE A 28 -2.43 0.64 -12.20
CA ILE A 28 -2.59 0.80 -10.75
C ILE A 28 -2.80 -0.57 -10.08
N GLY A 29 -3.68 -1.41 -10.63
CA GLY A 29 -3.92 -2.77 -10.09
C GLY A 29 -2.68 -3.65 -10.14
N GLY A 30 -1.95 -3.64 -11.26
CA GLY A 30 -0.71 -4.40 -11.41
C GLY A 30 0.40 -3.94 -10.45
N SER A 31 0.61 -2.63 -10.35
CA SER A 31 1.64 -2.06 -9.46
C SER A 31 1.32 -2.29 -7.98
N THR A 32 0.07 -2.06 -7.56
CA THR A 32 -0.37 -2.32 -6.17
C THR A 32 -0.33 -3.80 -5.81
N GLY A 33 -0.71 -4.69 -6.74
CA GLY A 33 -0.60 -6.13 -6.54
C GLY A 33 0.85 -6.59 -6.36
N LEU A 34 1.77 -6.10 -7.19
CA LEU A 34 3.19 -6.41 -7.06
C LEU A 34 3.78 -5.87 -5.75
N ALA A 35 3.41 -4.65 -5.36
CA ALA A 35 3.81 -4.07 -4.07
C ALA A 35 3.30 -4.91 -2.89
N ALA A 36 2.06 -5.43 -2.95
CA ALA A 36 1.50 -6.29 -1.91
C ALA A 36 2.28 -7.61 -1.79
N VAL A 37 2.60 -8.26 -2.91
CA VAL A 37 3.41 -9.49 -2.92
C VAL A 37 4.80 -9.23 -2.34
N ALA A 38 5.46 -8.15 -2.75
CA ALA A 38 6.76 -7.76 -2.20
C ALA A 38 6.69 -7.52 -0.68
N PHE A 39 5.64 -6.86 -0.20
CA PHE A 39 5.42 -6.60 1.22
C PHE A 39 5.21 -7.90 2.03
N ILE A 40 4.43 -8.84 1.50
CA ILE A 40 4.22 -10.16 2.12
C ILE A 40 5.56 -10.92 2.24
N HIS A 41 6.37 -10.93 1.17
CA HIS A 41 7.69 -11.56 1.22
C HIS A 41 8.63 -10.88 2.21
N LEU A 42 8.59 -9.54 2.30
CA LEU A 42 9.39 -8.80 3.26
C LEU A 42 9.03 -9.17 4.71
N ILE A 43 7.74 -9.27 5.03
CA ILE A 43 7.28 -9.71 6.35
C ILE A 43 7.79 -11.13 6.63
N ALA A 44 7.65 -12.05 5.69
CA ALA A 44 8.11 -13.43 5.86
C ALA A 44 9.63 -13.50 6.11
N ILE A 45 10.43 -12.73 5.36
CA ILE A 45 11.89 -12.67 5.55
C ILE A 45 12.24 -12.13 6.94
N ILE A 46 11.64 -11.01 7.36
CA ILE A 46 11.89 -10.41 8.67
C ILE A 46 11.49 -11.40 9.77
N GLN A 47 10.35 -12.06 9.63
CA GLN A 47 9.87 -13.06 10.57
C GLN A 47 10.87 -14.21 10.70
N THR A 48 11.21 -14.88 9.60
CA THR A 48 12.14 -16.02 9.63
C THR A 48 13.51 -15.61 10.18
N ARG A 49 14.08 -14.49 9.72
CA ARG A 49 15.37 -14.01 10.20
C ARG A 49 15.34 -13.68 11.69
N SER A 50 14.28 -13.04 12.18
CA SER A 50 14.16 -12.67 13.60
C SER A 50 14.08 -13.93 14.47
N TYR A 51 13.24 -14.89 14.12
CA TYR A 51 13.10 -16.13 14.88
C TYR A 51 14.37 -16.99 14.84
N THR A 52 15.01 -17.15 13.68
CA THR A 52 16.27 -17.90 13.58
C THR A 52 17.38 -17.24 14.42
N THR A 53 17.48 -15.91 14.40
CA THR A 53 18.51 -15.18 15.18
C THR A 53 18.30 -15.36 16.68
N VAL A 54 17.05 -15.25 17.16
CA VAL A 54 16.74 -15.43 18.59
C VAL A 54 16.96 -16.88 19.04
N GLN A 55 16.62 -17.87 18.22
CA GLN A 55 16.89 -19.28 18.53
C GLN A 55 18.39 -19.58 18.62
N LEU A 56 19.21 -18.98 17.75
CA LEU A 56 20.67 -19.17 17.76
C LEU A 56 21.33 -18.50 18.98
N LEU A 57 20.93 -17.28 19.33
CA LEU A 57 21.50 -16.55 20.46
C LEU A 57 21.00 -17.08 21.81
N PHE A 58 19.75 -17.56 21.85
CA PHE A 58 19.09 -17.95 23.08
C PHE A 58 18.30 -19.26 22.93
N PRO A 59 18.98 -20.41 22.81
CA PRO A 59 18.32 -21.70 22.58
C PRO A 59 17.41 -22.13 23.75
N HIS A 60 17.64 -21.62 24.96
CA HIS A 60 16.85 -21.94 26.14
C HIS A 60 15.53 -21.17 26.24
N LEU A 61 15.33 -20.14 25.40
CA LEU A 61 14.14 -19.30 25.52
C LEU A 61 12.88 -19.96 24.93
N GLY A 62 12.99 -20.95 24.05
CA GLY A 62 11.87 -21.80 23.60
C GLY A 62 10.56 -21.05 23.37
N ILE A 63 9.63 -21.16 24.32
CA ILE A 63 8.31 -20.49 24.29
C ILE A 63 8.37 -18.96 24.40
N TRP A 64 9.33 -18.41 25.14
CA TRP A 64 9.49 -16.96 25.34
C TRP A 64 9.89 -16.20 24.09
N SER A 65 10.49 -16.87 23.08
CA SER A 65 10.83 -16.21 21.82
C SER A 65 9.60 -15.70 21.06
N TYR A 66 8.44 -16.38 21.21
CA TYR A 66 7.19 -15.93 20.60
C TYR A 66 6.65 -14.63 21.20
N ALA A 67 7.04 -14.27 22.42
CA ALA A 67 6.70 -13.00 23.03
C ALA A 67 7.77 -11.93 22.78
N LEU A 68 9.06 -12.28 22.92
CA LEU A 68 10.14 -11.30 22.83
C LEU A 68 10.36 -10.75 21.41
N VAL A 69 10.24 -11.60 20.38
CA VAL A 69 10.38 -11.16 18.99
C VAL A 69 9.36 -10.08 18.62
N PRO A 70 8.04 -10.26 18.84
CA PRO A 70 7.07 -9.21 18.55
C PRO A 70 7.21 -8.00 19.48
N ILE A 71 7.60 -8.18 20.75
CA ILE A 71 7.89 -7.04 21.65
C ILE A 71 9.04 -6.20 21.11
N GLY A 72 10.15 -6.83 20.70
CA GLY A 72 11.28 -6.13 20.09
C GLY A 72 10.91 -5.45 18.78
N GLY A 73 10.15 -6.13 17.92
CA GLY A 73 9.60 -5.55 16.70
C GLY A 73 8.73 -4.32 16.97
N ALA A 74 7.84 -4.39 17.95
CA ALA A 74 6.98 -3.28 18.35
C ALA A 74 7.75 -2.12 18.98
N LEU A 75 8.81 -2.41 19.74
CA LEU A 75 9.64 -1.38 20.37
C LEU A 75 10.42 -0.55 19.33
N ILE A 76 10.79 -1.15 18.20
CA ILE A 76 11.46 -0.46 17.09
C ILE A 76 10.43 0.22 16.18
N ALA A 77 9.41 -0.53 15.74
CA ALA A 77 8.41 -0.01 14.79
C ALA A 77 7.51 1.06 15.42
N GLY A 78 7.19 0.95 16.71
CA GLY A 78 6.30 1.85 17.43
C GLY A 78 6.76 3.32 17.40
N PRO A 79 7.99 3.65 17.84
CA PRO A 79 8.54 5.00 17.76
C PRO A 79 8.66 5.52 16.32
N ILE A 80 9.06 4.66 15.37
CA ILE A 80 9.17 5.02 13.95
C ILE A 80 7.80 5.49 13.42
N ILE A 81 6.76 4.69 13.68
CA ILE A 81 5.39 5.03 13.28
C ILE A 81 4.89 6.27 14.05
N ALA A 82 5.20 6.39 15.34
CA ALA A 82 4.72 7.50 16.16
C ALA A 82 5.33 8.87 15.80
N TRP A 83 6.57 8.90 15.29
CA TRP A 83 7.29 10.13 14.97
C TRP A 83 7.32 10.45 13.48
N PHE A 84 7.51 9.44 12.61
CA PHE A 84 7.67 9.66 11.17
C PHE A 84 6.39 9.39 10.38
N ALA A 85 5.68 8.29 10.69
CA ALA A 85 4.52 7.84 9.91
C ALA A 85 3.23 7.84 10.74
N ARG A 86 2.88 8.97 11.36
CA ARG A 86 1.67 9.09 12.19
C ARG A 86 0.38 8.74 11.43
N GLU A 87 0.37 8.97 10.12
CA GLU A 87 -0.74 8.67 9.22
C GLU A 87 -0.90 7.15 8.99
N ALA A 88 0.16 6.36 9.18
CA ALA A 88 0.14 4.89 9.06
C ALA A 88 -0.46 4.17 10.28
N LYS A 89 -0.85 4.89 11.34
CA LYS A 89 -1.60 4.32 12.48
C LYS A 89 -3.06 4.00 12.15
N GLY A 90 -3.59 4.51 11.04
CA GLY A 90 -4.96 4.28 10.60
C GLY A 90 -5.21 2.84 10.17
N HIS A 91 -6.48 2.44 10.12
CA HIS A 91 -6.88 1.10 9.65
C HIS A 91 -6.80 0.96 8.11
N GLY A 92 -6.45 2.04 7.41
CA GLY A 92 -6.28 2.15 5.97
C GLY A 92 -7.62 2.23 5.24
N VAL A 93 -8.51 1.26 5.48
CA VAL A 93 -9.80 1.15 4.79
C VAL A 93 -10.74 2.33 5.11
N PRO A 94 -10.97 2.70 6.39
CA PRO A 94 -11.84 3.84 6.71
C PRO A 94 -11.30 5.17 6.15
N GLU A 95 -9.98 5.36 6.11
CA GLU A 95 -9.35 6.57 5.62
C GLU A 95 -9.49 6.72 4.11
N VAL A 96 -9.35 5.62 3.36
CA VAL A 96 -9.62 5.58 1.92
C VAL A 96 -11.10 5.84 1.64
N MET A 97 -12.00 5.21 2.39
CA MET A 97 -13.45 5.43 2.28
C MET A 97 -13.83 6.88 2.58
N GLN A 98 -13.24 7.49 3.61
CA GLN A 98 -13.46 8.89 3.94
C GLN A 98 -12.91 9.82 2.84
N ALA A 99 -11.74 9.53 2.28
CA ALA A 99 -11.19 10.32 1.19
C ALA A 99 -12.06 10.23 -0.08
N LEU A 100 -12.61 9.05 -0.38
CA LEU A 100 -13.54 8.84 -1.48
C LEU A 100 -14.81 9.68 -1.30
N VAL A 101 -15.47 9.58 -0.13
CA VAL A 101 -16.76 10.26 0.13
C VAL A 101 -16.61 11.76 0.34
N MET A 102 -15.60 12.19 1.12
CA MET A 102 -15.51 13.58 1.60
C MET A 102 -14.51 14.43 0.82
N ARG A 103 -13.56 13.83 0.08
CA ARG A 103 -12.44 14.54 -0.58
C ARG A 103 -12.31 14.22 -2.07
N GLY A 104 -13.32 13.61 -2.68
CA GLY A 104 -13.32 13.25 -4.09
C GLY A 104 -12.18 12.29 -4.48
N GLY A 105 -11.77 11.42 -3.56
CA GLY A 105 -10.72 10.42 -3.78
C GLY A 105 -9.29 10.93 -3.62
N ARG A 106 -9.06 12.19 -3.22
CA ARG A 106 -7.70 12.71 -2.99
C ARG A 106 -7.17 12.35 -1.60
N ILE A 107 -6.13 11.52 -1.59
CA ILE A 107 -5.34 11.19 -0.39
C ILE A 107 -4.07 12.03 -0.37
N ARG A 108 -3.65 12.46 0.82
CA ARG A 108 -2.44 13.28 1.00
C ARG A 108 -1.21 12.42 0.69
N PRO A 109 -0.22 12.91 -0.09
CA PRO A 109 0.98 12.15 -0.43
C PRO A 109 2.00 12.21 0.72
N ARG A 110 1.57 11.89 1.94
CA ARG A 110 2.46 11.71 3.09
C ARG A 110 2.43 10.26 3.50
N VAL A 111 3.58 9.62 3.37
CA VAL A 111 3.96 8.37 4.03
C VAL A 111 5.30 8.61 4.70
#